data_AF-A0A075JTJ8-F1
#
_entry.id   AF-A0A075JTJ8-F1
#
_cell.length_a   1.000
_cell.length_b   1.000
_cell.length_c   1.000
_cell.angle_alpha   90.00
_cell.angle_beta   90.00
_cell.angle_gamma   90.00
#
_symmetry.space_group_name_H-M   'P 1'
#
loop_
_entity.id
_entity.type
_entity.pdbx_description
1 polymer ?
#
loop_
_entity_poly.entity_id
_entity_poly.type
_entity_poly.pdbx_seq_one_letter_code
_entity_poly.pdbx_strand_id
1 'polypeptide(L)' 'MKDKKKELENQLIDYQRFVSALLILSSYLYMGGLIKTYLQPSSHGGILFLLSLISVSAGIWFIGKGKGIQDKISQER' A
#
# COMPACT_ATOMS: atom_id res chain seq x y z
N MET A 1 -29.98 3.47 -5.81
CA MET A 1 -29.04 2.73 -6.70
C MET A 1 -27.86 3.59 -7.17
N LYS A 2 -28.06 4.83 -7.64
CA LYS A 2 -26.94 5.71 -8.05
C LYS A 2 -25.97 6.08 -6.92
N ASP A 3 -26.47 6.32 -5.71
CA ASP A 3 -25.63 6.79 -4.59
C ASP A 3 -24.68 5.69 -4.08
N LYS A 4 -25.19 4.47 -3.98
CA LYS A 4 -24.42 3.30 -3.52
C LYS A 4 -23.26 2.95 -4.46
N LYS A 5 -23.47 3.06 -5.78
CA LYS A 5 -22.41 2.89 -6.79
C LYS A 5 -21.33 3.96 -6.67
N LYS A 6 -21.75 5.22 -6.50
CA LYS A 6 -20.83 6.37 -6.38
C LYS A 6 -20.00 6.29 -5.09
N GLU A 7 -20.59 5.78 -4.01
CA GLU A 7 -19.90 5.51 -2.75
C GLU A 7 -18.84 4.40 -2.91
N LEU A 8 -19.17 3.31 -3.61
CA LEU A 8 -18.22 2.23 -3.89
C LEU A 8 -17.06 2.68 -4.79
N GLU A 9 -17.32 3.53 -5.80
CA GLU A 9 -16.28 4.14 -6.64
C GLU A 9 -15.34 5.04 -5.83
N ASN A 10 -15.89 5.87 -4.94
CA ASN A 10 -15.08 6.71 -4.06
C ASN A 10 -14.21 5.86 -3.11
N GLN A 11 -14.77 4.79 -2.53
CA GLN A 11 -13.99 3.87 -1.70
C GLN A 11 -12.84 3.24 -2.49
N LEU A 12 -13.06 2.85 -3.75
CA LEU A 12 -12.01 2.29 -4.60
C LEU A 12 -10.87 3.29 -4.84
N ILE A 13 -11.21 4.55 -5.11
CA ILE A 13 -10.25 5.64 -5.30
C ILE A 13 -9.42 5.86 -4.03
N ASP A 14 -10.05 5.82 -2.85
CA ASP A 14 -9.35 5.95 -1.57
C ASP A 14 -8.39 4.79 -1.31
N TYR A 15 -8.79 3.55 -1.62
CA TYR A 15 -7.90 2.38 -1.56
C TYR A 15 -6.68 2.55 -2.48
N GLN A 16 -6.88 3.03 -3.71
CA GLN A 16 -5.80 3.28 -4.65
C GLN A 16 -4.83 4.38 -4.16
N ARG A 17 -5.36 5.47 -3.58
CA ARG A 17 -4.55 6.54 -2.97
C ARG A 17 -3.74 6.03 -1.78
N PHE A 18 -4.37 5.21 -0.93
CA PHE A 18 -3.70 4.60 0.23
C PHE A 18 -2.55 3.67 -0.18
N VAL A 19 -2.77 2.82 -1.19
CA VAL A 19 -1.73 1.94 -1.74
C VAL A 19 -0.57 2.76 -2.31
N SER A 20 -0.87 3.84 -3.03
CA SER A 20 0.16 4.75 -3.56
C SER A 20 1.01 5.35 -2.44
N ALA A 21 0.38 5.81 -1.36
CA ALA A 21 1.09 6.32 -0.20
C ALA A 21 1.96 5.24 0.48
N LEU A 22 1.47 4.00 0.60
CA LEU A 22 2.24 2.87 1.13
C LEU A 22 3.47 2.54 0.28
N LEU A 23 3.36 2.63 -1.05
CA LEU A 23 4.49 2.40 -1.96
C LEU A 23 5.57 3.47 -1.81
N ILE A 24 5.17 4.73 -1.67
CA ILE A 24 6.09 5.84 -1.40
C ILE A 24 6.79 5.62 -0.06
N LEU A 25 6.03 5.31 0.99
CA LEU A 25 6.57 5.05 2.33
C LEU A 25 7.54 3.86 2.32
N SER A 26 7.16 2.75 1.68
CA SER A 26 8.00 1.56 1.53
C SER A 26 9.31 1.86 0.82
N SER A 27 9.27 2.68 -0.24
CA SER A 27 10.47 3.12 -0.98
C SER A 27 11.39 3.96 -0.09
N TYR A 28 10.82 4.83 0.75
CA TYR A 28 11.58 5.65 1.70
C TYR A 28 12.25 4.80 2.79
N LEU A 29 11.52 3.81 3.33
CA LEU A 29 12.04 2.86 4.31
C LEU A 29 13.15 1.99 3.70
N TYR A 30 13.00 1.55 2.45
CA TYR A 30 14.02 0.78 1.74
C TYR A 30 15.31 1.59 1.56
N MET A 31 15.21 2.83 1.09
CA MET A 31 16.37 3.73 0.98
C MET A 31 17.02 4.02 2.34
N GLY A 32 16.21 4.24 3.39
CA GLY A 32 16.73 4.39 4.75
C GLY A 32 17.48 3.15 5.25
N GLY A 33 16.98 1.96 4.92
CA GLY A 33 17.65 0.68 5.17
C GLY A 33 18.97 0.56 4.44
N LEU A 34 19.03 0.91 3.15
CA LEU A 34 20.27 0.93 2.37
C LEU A 34 21.30 1.90 2.98
N ILE A 35 20.89 3.11 3.34
CA ILE A 35 21.79 4.11 3.93
C ILE A 35 22.34 3.59 5.27
N LYS A 36 21.49 3.07 6.16
CA LYS A 36 21.94 2.56 7.47
C LYS A 36 22.72 1.25 7.40
N THR A 37 22.61 0.49 6.31
CA THR A 37 23.33 -0.78 6.14
C THR A 37 24.68 -0.57 5.47
N TYR A 38 24.74 0.28 4.43
CA TYR A 38 25.92 0.42 3.58
C TYR A 38 26.66 1.75 3.75
N LEU A 39 25.98 2.87 3.99
CA LEU A 39 26.62 4.19 4.10
C LEU A 39 27.01 4.54 5.54
N GLN A 40 26.18 4.16 6.52
CA GLN A 40 26.41 4.44 7.92
C GLN A 40 26.01 3.22 8.76
N PRO A 41 26.87 2.17 8.78
CA PRO A 41 26.55 0.89 9.36
C PRO A 41 26.13 1.07 10.82
N SER A 42 24.83 0.94 11.06
CA SER A 42 24.22 1.02 12.38
C SER A 42 23.29 -0.18 12.55
N SER A 43 23.21 -0.69 13.79
CA SER A 43 22.45 -1.92 14.12
C SER A 43 20.96 -1.89 13.70
N HIS A 44 20.42 -0.74 13.32
CA HIS A 44 19.01 -0.53 13.01
C HIS A 44 18.66 -0.68 11.51
N GLY A 45 19.64 -0.94 10.63
CA GLY A 45 19.38 -1.10 9.19
C GLY A 45 18.42 -2.25 8.85
N GLY A 46 18.55 -3.38 9.56
CA GLY A 46 17.67 -4.55 9.38
C GLY A 46 16.20 -4.29 9.72
N ILE A 47 15.93 -3.45 10.72
CA ILE A 47 14.57 -3.08 11.12
C ILE A 47 13.87 -2.27 10.01
N LEU A 48 14.57 -1.33 9.37
CA LEU A 48 14.01 -0.54 8.27
C LEU A 48 13.69 -1.40 7.04
N PHE A 49 14.53 -2.39 6.76
CA PHE A 49 14.28 -3.36 5.70
C PHE A 49 13.05 -4.23 6.00
N LEU A 50 12.92 -4.73 7.23
CA LEU A 50 11.76 -5.51 7.66
C LEU A 50 10.47 -4.67 7.56
N LEU A 51 10.52 -3.40 7.98
CA LEU A 51 9.38 -2.48 7.93
C LEU A 51 8.96 -2.17 6.48
N SER A 52 9.93 -2.04 5.56
CA SER A 52 9.66 -1.90 4.12
C SER A 52 8.92 -3.13 3.57
N LEU A 53 9.38 -4.34 3.92
CA LEU A 53 8.76 -5.61 3.54
C LEU A 53 7.31 -5.74 4.04
N ILE A 54 7.06 -5.35 5.30
CA ILE A 54 5.71 -5.31 5.89
C ILE A 54 4.84 -4.32 5.14
N SER A 55 5.37 -3.13 4.80
CA SER A 55 4.64 -2.11 4.05
C SER A 55 4.28 -2.56 2.63
N VAL A 56 5.18 -3.24 1.92
CA VAL A 56 4.86 -3.82 0.59
C VAL A 56 3.77 -4.89 0.72
N SER A 57 3.92 -5.78 1.70
CA SER A 57 2.95 -6.88 1.93
C SER A 57 1.55 -6.34 2.27
N ALA A 58 1.49 -5.30 3.11
CA ALA A 58 0.25 -4.59 3.41
C ALA A 58 -0.35 -3.93 2.15
N GLY A 59 0.47 -3.30 1.31
CA GLY A 59 0.02 -2.74 0.03
C GLY A 59 -0.60 -3.79 -0.90
N ILE A 60 0.03 -4.95 -1.03
CA ILE A 60 -0.48 -6.08 -1.85
C ILE A 60 -1.82 -6.58 -1.30
N TRP A 61 -1.95 -6.72 0.03
CA TRP A 61 -3.21 -7.07 0.67
C TRP A 61 -4.31 -6.06 0.32
N PHE A 62 -4.01 -4.76 0.46
CA PHE A 62 -4.96 -3.69 0.17
C PHE A 62 -5.41 -3.68 -1.30
N ILE A 63 -4.51 -3.97 -2.25
CA ILE A 63 -4.86 -4.14 -3.67
C ILE A 63 -5.84 -5.31 -3.86
N GLY A 64 -5.59 -6.46 -3.22
CA GLY A 64 -6.50 -7.62 -3.27
C GLY A 64 -7.88 -7.29 -2.73
N LYS A 65 -7.95 -6.52 -1.64
CA LYS A 65 -9.21 -6.06 -1.05
C LYS A 65 -9.95 -5.08 -1.96
N GLY A 66 -9.22 -4.17 -2.62
CA GLY A 66 -9.76 -3.22 -3.60
C GLY A 66 -10.34 -3.92 -4.84
N LYS A 67 -9.70 -4.99 -5.34
CA LYS A 67 -10.26 -5.81 -6.43
C LYS A 67 -11.62 -6.42 -6.07
N GLY A 68 -11.79 -6.89 -4.83
CA GLY A 68 -13.08 -7.43 -4.36
C GLY A 68 -14.20 -6.37 -4.33
N ILE A 69 -13.86 -5.08 -4.14
CA ILE A 69 -14.82 -3.97 -4.23
C ILE A 69 -15.15 -3.70 -5.70
N GLN A 70 -14.16 -3.75 -6.59
CA GLN A 70 -14.35 -3.60 -8.03
C GLN A 70 -15.27 -4.66 -8.63
N ASP A 71 -15.14 -5.93 -8.21
CA ASP A 71 -16.01 -7.02 -8.65
C ASP A 71 -17.47 -6.80 -8.22
N LYS A 72 -17.70 -6.29 -7.01
CA LYS A 72 -19.05 -5.94 -6.54
C LYS A 72 -19.69 -4.82 -7.36
N ILE A 73 -18.90 -3.83 -7.80
CA ILE A 73 -19.37 -2.76 -8.69
C ILE A 73 -19.72 -3.31 -10.09
N SER A 74 -18.97 -4.30 -10.58
CA SER A 74 -19.23 -4.96 -11.87
C SER A 74 -20.46 -5.86 -11.86
N GLN A 75 -20.80 -6.50 -10.73
CA GLN A 75 -22.02 -7.32 -10.60
C GLN A 75 -23.31 -6.53 -10.37
N GLU A 76 -23.24 -5.27 -9.91
CA GLU A 76 -24.41 -4.36 -9.84
C GLU A 76 -24.75 -3.70 -11.21
N ARG A 77 -24.07 -4.09 -12.30
CA ARG A 77 -24.28 -3.59 -13.67
C ARG A 77 -25.29 -4.46 -14.43
#